data_AF-A0AAU5K5U7-F1
#
_entry.id   AF-A0AAU5K5U7-F1
#
_cell.length_a   1.000
_cell.length_b   1.000
_cell.length_c   1.000
_cell.angle_alpha   90.00
_cell.angle_beta   90.00
_cell.angle_gamma   90.00
#
_symmetry.space_group_name_H-M   'P 1'
#
loop_
_entity.id
_entity.type
_entity.pdbx_description
1 polymer ?
#
loop_
_entity_poly.entity_id
_entity_poly.type
_entity_poly.pdbx_seq_one_letter_code
_entity_poly.pdbx_strand_id
1 'polypeptide(L)'
;MSLDNEKIIRHAYQAAEDKDVAGWVAAFTEDGTFTDESIPFTYQGAAELGKTVEVYAKAFPDMHRELGRFYVVDNVVVVQLRLQGTHLGPLELPSGTVPPTGKRMDAPCCDVFELVDGKIKRFDCYAEGSVIAAQLGLA
;
A
#
# COMPACT_ATOMS: atom_id res chain seq x y z
N MET A 1 14.87 16.82 -10.17
CA MET A 1 14.15 16.78 -8.88
C MET A 1 12.77 16.12 -9.00
N SER A 2 11.92 16.36 -10.01
CA SER A 2 10.62 15.64 -10.12
C SER A 2 10.72 14.18 -10.64
N LEU A 3 11.56 13.91 -11.64
CA LEU A 3 11.76 12.55 -12.18
C LEU A 3 12.40 11.57 -11.17
N ASP A 4 13.03 12.09 -10.12
CA ASP A 4 13.68 11.27 -9.09
C ASP A 4 12.64 10.76 -8.08
N ASN A 5 11.67 11.60 -7.69
CA ASN A 5 10.61 11.23 -6.75
C ASN A 5 9.69 10.15 -7.31
N GLU A 6 9.29 10.24 -8.58
CA GLU A 6 8.51 9.17 -9.22
C GLU A 6 9.25 7.83 -9.21
N LYS A 7 10.55 7.82 -9.52
CA LYS A 7 11.37 6.60 -9.48
C LYS A 7 11.46 6.01 -8.08
N ILE A 8 11.63 6.85 -7.06
CA ILE A 8 11.65 6.41 -5.65
C ILE A 8 10.33 5.71 -5.30
N ILE A 9 9.19 6.30 -5.64
CA ILE A 9 7.88 5.71 -5.36
C ILE A 9 7.64 4.42 -6.16
N ARG A 10 8.07 4.36 -7.43
CA ARG A 10 8.01 3.11 -8.21
C ARG A 10 8.86 1.99 -7.58
N HIS A 11 10.04 2.31 -7.05
CA HIS A 11 10.84 1.32 -6.32
C HIS A 11 10.17 0.87 -5.01
N ALA A 12 9.51 1.77 -4.28
CA ALA A 12 8.76 1.40 -3.08
C ALA A 12 7.61 0.44 -3.42
N TYR A 13 6.84 0.70 -4.49
CA TYR A 13 5.84 -0.25 -4.96
C TYR A 13 6.42 -1.60 -5.35
N GLN A 14 7.54 -1.61 -6.07
CA GLN A 14 8.22 -2.85 -6.45
C GLN A 14 8.64 -3.66 -5.22
N ALA A 15 9.20 -3.01 -4.19
CA ALA A 15 9.54 -3.68 -2.93
C ALA A 15 8.31 -4.30 -2.26
N ALA A 16 7.18 -3.59 -2.23
CA ALA A 16 5.94 -4.14 -1.68
C ALA A 16 5.36 -5.29 -2.51
N GLU A 17 5.51 -5.25 -3.83
CA GLU A 17 5.07 -6.29 -4.77
C GLU A 17 5.93 -7.56 -4.64
N ASP A 18 7.24 -7.38 -4.57
CA ASP A 18 8.24 -8.46 -4.40
C ASP A 18 8.26 -9.03 -2.98
N LYS A 19 7.43 -8.48 -2.08
CA LYS A 19 7.34 -8.87 -0.66
C LYS A 19 8.65 -8.62 0.08
N ASP A 20 9.44 -7.64 -0.38
CA ASP A 20 10.68 -7.19 0.24
C ASP A 20 10.36 -6.24 1.40
N VAL A 21 10.12 -6.84 2.57
CA VAL A 21 9.83 -6.12 3.82
C VAL A 21 10.96 -5.15 4.18
N ALA A 22 12.22 -5.56 3.99
CA ALA A 22 13.38 -4.75 4.35
C ALA A 22 13.51 -3.54 3.42
N GLY A 23 13.37 -3.74 2.11
CA GLY A 23 13.36 -2.67 1.11
C GLY A 23 12.21 -1.69 1.32
N TRP A 24 11.01 -2.19 1.63
CA TRP A 24 9.85 -1.37 1.95
C TRP A 24 10.12 -0.47 3.16
N VAL A 25 10.57 -1.04 4.28
CA VAL A 25 10.87 -0.27 5.49
C VAL A 25 11.99 0.75 5.25
N ALA A 26 13.02 0.38 4.48
CA ALA A 26 14.14 1.27 4.17
C ALA A 26 13.75 2.50 3.33
N ALA A 27 12.64 2.43 2.59
CA ALA A 27 12.11 3.52 1.78
C ALA A 27 11.56 4.69 2.63
N PHE A 28 11.24 4.46 3.90
CA PHE A 28 10.70 5.49 4.80
C PHE A 28 11.78 6.23 5.59
N THR A 29 11.49 7.46 6.01
CA THR A 29 12.24 8.13 7.08
C THR A 29 12.05 7.39 8.40
N GLU A 30 12.93 7.61 9.38
CA GLU A 30 12.83 6.95 10.69
C GLU A 30 11.47 7.20 11.38
N ASP A 31 10.94 8.40 11.18
CA ASP A 31 9.66 8.87 11.68
C ASP A 31 8.57 8.93 10.58
N GLY A 32 8.73 8.11 9.54
CA GLY A 32 7.80 8.01 8.42
C GLY A 32 6.53 7.26 8.80
N THR A 33 5.42 7.63 8.17
CA THR A 33 4.10 7.03 8.42
C THR A 33 3.45 6.49 7.15
N PHE A 34 2.66 5.44 7.31
CA PHE A 34 1.71 4.97 6.31
C PHE A 34 0.32 4.95 6.94
N THR A 35 -0.63 5.72 6.40
CA THR A 35 -2.04 5.71 6.79
C THR A 35 -2.89 5.05 5.72
N ASP A 36 -3.65 4.02 6.09
CA ASP A 36 -4.73 3.48 5.25
C ASP A 36 -6.03 4.19 5.63
N GLU A 37 -6.49 5.07 4.74
CA GLU A 37 -7.65 5.95 4.95
C GLU A 37 -8.97 5.20 4.82
N SER A 38 -8.96 3.98 4.25
CA SER A 38 -10.15 3.12 4.18
C SER A 38 -10.46 2.45 5.51
N ILE A 39 -9.44 2.29 6.36
CA ILE A 39 -9.51 1.70 7.71
C ILE A 39 -8.81 2.59 8.74
N PRO A 40 -9.11 3.91 8.75
CA PRO A 40 -8.27 5.04 9.22
C PRO A 40 -7.24 4.67 10.30
N PHE A 41 -6.18 3.98 9.89
CA PHE A 41 -5.16 3.39 10.76
C PHE A 41 -3.80 3.79 10.24
N THR A 42 -2.95 4.25 11.16
CA THR A 42 -1.61 4.73 10.84
C THR A 42 -0.56 3.76 11.37
N TYR A 43 0.23 3.22 10.45
CA TYR A 43 1.41 2.43 10.70
C TYR A 43 2.62 3.36 10.84
N GLN A 44 3.40 3.17 11.91
CA GLN A 44 4.59 3.98 12.18
C GLN A 44 5.72 3.13 12.74
N GLY A 45 6.94 3.44 12.32
CA GLY A 45 8.14 2.73 12.72
C GLY A 45 8.32 1.41 11.97
N ALA A 46 9.56 0.92 11.96
CA ALA A 46 9.98 -0.22 11.13
C ALA A 46 9.11 -1.47 11.30
N ALA A 47 8.70 -1.80 12.53
CA ALA A 47 7.90 -2.99 12.80
C ALA A 47 6.50 -2.91 12.18
N GLU A 48 5.78 -1.80 12.36
CA GLU A 48 4.42 -1.66 11.82
C GLU A 48 4.43 -1.45 10.31
N LEU A 49 5.40 -0.71 9.77
CA LEU A 49 5.56 -0.54 8.32
C LEU A 49 5.82 -1.89 7.65
N GLY A 50 6.65 -2.76 8.23
CA GLY A 50 6.91 -4.09 7.69
C GLY A 50 5.68 -4.99 7.67
N LYS A 51 4.83 -4.92 8.72
CA LYS A 51 3.58 -5.70 8.79
C LYS A 51 2.66 -5.45 7.61
N THR A 52 2.62 -4.23 7.06
CA THR A 52 1.74 -3.91 5.93
C THR A 52 2.04 -4.79 4.71
N VAL A 53 3.32 -5.01 4.39
CA VAL A 53 3.72 -5.91 3.31
C VAL A 53 3.41 -7.36 3.65
N GLU A 54 3.71 -7.81 4.87
CA GLU A 54 3.48 -9.19 5.30
C GLU A 54 2.01 -9.58 5.28
N VAL A 55 1.12 -8.71 5.78
CA VAL A 55 -0.33 -8.95 5.83
C VAL A 55 -0.88 -9.10 4.41
N TYR A 56 -0.58 -8.16 3.51
CA TYR A 56 -1.06 -8.23 2.14
C TYR A 56 -0.43 -9.41 1.37
N ALA A 57 0.84 -9.74 1.60
CA ALA A 57 1.51 -10.88 0.98
C ALA A 57 0.90 -12.23 1.41
N LYS A 58 0.46 -12.35 2.67
CA LYS A 58 -0.24 -13.53 3.19
C LYS A 58 -1.67 -13.61 2.65
N ALA A 59 -2.42 -12.51 2.73
CA ALA A 59 -3.82 -12.45 2.32
C ALA A 59 -4.00 -12.64 0.81
N PHE A 60 -3.12 -12.02 0.02
CA PHE A 60 -3.15 -11.99 -1.44
C PHE A 60 -1.78 -12.39 -2.01
N PRO A 61 -1.48 -13.70 -2.14
CA PRO A 61 -0.19 -14.18 -2.63
C PRO A 61 0.18 -13.69 -4.04
N ASP A 62 -0.83 -13.34 -4.83
CA ASP A 62 -0.79 -12.78 -6.19
C ASP A 62 -1.12 -11.27 -6.22
N MET A 63 -0.91 -10.55 -5.11
CA MET A 63 -1.11 -9.11 -5.05
C MET A 63 -0.38 -8.42 -6.20
N HIS A 64 -1.14 -7.66 -6.99
CA HIS A 64 -0.64 -6.82 -8.06
C HIS A 64 -1.10 -5.37 -7.89
N ARG A 65 -0.16 -4.43 -8.03
CA ARG A 65 -0.42 -2.99 -8.05
C ARG A 65 -0.28 -2.47 -9.47
N GLU A 66 -1.41 -2.30 -10.14
CA GLU A 66 -1.45 -1.75 -11.49
C GLU A 66 -1.29 -0.22 -11.42
N LEU A 67 -0.05 0.25 -11.58
CA LEU A 67 0.30 1.66 -11.48
C LEU A 67 -0.21 2.43 -12.70
N GLY A 68 -1.12 3.38 -12.48
CA GLY A 68 -1.70 4.22 -13.52
C GLY A 68 -0.99 5.57 -13.65
N ARG A 69 -1.67 6.64 -13.25
CA ARG A 69 -1.21 8.03 -13.45
C ARG A 69 -0.39 8.51 -12.27
N PHE A 70 0.73 9.16 -12.56
CA PHE A 70 1.56 9.85 -11.58
C PHE A 70 1.44 11.35 -11.76
N TYR A 71 1.33 12.08 -10.65
CA TYR A 71 1.44 13.53 -10.59
C TYR A 71 2.50 13.89 -9.56
N VAL A 72 3.55 14.59 -9.98
CA VAL A 72 4.63 15.01 -9.10
C VAL A 72 4.60 16.52 -8.97
N VAL A 73 4.46 17.00 -7.74
CA VAL A 73 4.48 18.43 -7.39
C VAL A 73 5.44 18.61 -6.23
N ASP A 74 6.58 19.24 -6.49
CA ASP A 74 7.68 19.40 -5.54
C ASP A 74 8.09 18.05 -4.90
N ASN A 75 7.87 17.90 -3.60
CA ASN A 75 8.18 16.68 -2.84
C ASN A 75 6.97 15.75 -2.65
N VAL A 76 5.83 16.06 -3.29
CA VAL A 76 4.61 15.26 -3.23
C VAL A 76 4.45 14.45 -4.52
N VAL A 77 4.11 13.17 -4.38
CA VAL A 77 3.77 12.27 -5.49
C VAL A 77 2.37 11.72 -5.26
N VAL A 78 1.47 11.92 -6.22
CA VAL A 78 0.13 11.34 -6.23
C VAL A 78 0.07 10.25 -7.29
N VAL A 79 -0.46 9.09 -6.92
CA VAL A 79 -0.56 7.92 -7.79
C VAL A 79 -2.00 7.43 -7.84
N GLN A 80 -2.57 7.39 -9.04
CA GLN A 80 -3.83 6.68 -9.28
C GLN A 80 -3.48 5.27 -9.77
N LEU A 81 -3.96 4.24 -9.06
CA LEU A 81 -3.61 2.85 -9.29
C LEU A 81 -4.79 1.92 -9.03
N ARG A 82 -4.59 0.61 -9.29
CA ARG A 82 -5.53 -0.45 -8.89
C ARG A 82 -4.83 -1.48 -8.02
N LEU A 83 -5.55 -1.97 -7.02
CA LEU A 83 -5.13 -3.10 -6.17
C LEU A 83 -5.84 -4.36 -6.64
N GLN A 84 -5.07 -5.38 -6.99
CA GLN A 84 -5.56 -6.61 -7.56
C GLN A 84 -5.01 -7.80 -6.80
N GLY A 85 -5.82 -8.81 -6.55
CA GLY A 85 -5.33 -10.02 -5.89
C GLY A 85 -6.44 -10.98 -5.49
N THR A 86 -6.08 -12.24 -5.32
CA THR A 86 -6.97 -13.32 -4.89
C THR A 86 -6.81 -13.55 -3.40
N HIS A 87 -7.90 -13.43 -2.64
CA HIS A 87 -7.90 -13.56 -1.19
C HIS A 87 -7.79 -15.04 -0.77
N LEU A 88 -6.55 -15.52 -0.60
CA LEU A 88 -6.20 -16.92 -0.36
C LEU A 88 -5.62 -17.18 1.04
N GLY A 89 -5.22 -16.14 1.76
CA GLY A 89 -4.80 -16.25 3.17
C GLY A 89 -5.62 -15.34 4.08
N PRO A 90 -5.37 -15.35 5.40
CA PRO A 90 -6.05 -14.47 6.33
C PRO A 90 -5.68 -13.00 6.09
N LEU A 91 -6.68 -12.13 6.02
CA LEU A 91 -6.50 -10.67 5.98
C LEU A 91 -6.65 -10.11 7.40
N GLU A 92 -5.54 -9.68 7.99
CA GLU A 92 -5.50 -9.08 9.32
C GLU A 92 -5.82 -7.57 9.22
N LEU A 93 -6.93 -7.15 9.84
CA LEU A 93 -7.35 -5.75 9.92
C LEU A 93 -7.44 -5.31 11.39
N PRO A 94 -7.42 -4.00 11.68
CA PRO A 94 -7.64 -3.50 13.04
C PRO A 94 -8.98 -3.96 13.65
N SER A 95 -10.01 -4.16 12.83
CA SER A 95 -11.33 -4.64 13.26
C SER A 95 -11.40 -6.16 13.50
N GLY A 96 -10.35 -6.91 13.14
CA GLY A 96 -10.30 -8.36 13.25
C GLY A 96 -9.75 -9.04 11.99
N THR A 97 -9.66 -10.37 12.01
CA THR A 97 -9.14 -11.16 10.89
C THR A 97 -10.29 -11.64 10.00
N VAL A 98 -10.18 -11.40 8.70
CA VAL A 98 -11.09 -11.94 7.69
C VAL A 98 -10.50 -13.26 7.15
N PRO A 99 -11.25 -14.38 7.18
CA PRO A 99 -10.80 -15.63 6.61
C PRO A 99 -10.75 -15.58 5.07
N PRO A 100 -9.91 -16.40 4.41
CA PRO A 100 -9.78 -16.40 2.97
C PRO A 100 -11.13 -16.72 2.29
N THR A 101 -11.49 -15.88 1.32
CA THR A 101 -12.79 -16.00 0.61
C THR A 101 -12.66 -16.74 -0.72
N GLY A 102 -11.44 -16.91 -1.22
CA GLY A 102 -11.17 -17.45 -2.57
C GLY A 102 -11.56 -16.51 -3.71
N LYS A 103 -12.04 -15.29 -3.41
CA LYS A 103 -12.47 -14.29 -4.40
C LYS A 103 -11.31 -13.37 -4.77
N ARG A 104 -11.36 -12.87 -6.00
CA ARG A 104 -10.42 -11.88 -6.51
C ARG A 104 -10.99 -10.47 -6.36
N MET A 105 -10.16 -9.55 -5.88
CA MET A 105 -10.43 -8.11 -5.92
C MET A 105 -9.69 -7.42 -7.06
N ASP A 106 -10.25 -6.31 -7.52
CA ASP A 106 -9.71 -5.33 -8.44
C ASP A 106 -10.34 -3.97 -8.11
N ALA A 107 -9.70 -3.25 -7.20
CA ALA A 107 -10.24 -2.04 -6.58
C ALA A 107 -9.43 -0.80 -6.99
N PRO A 108 -10.10 0.35 -7.25
CA PRO A 108 -9.40 1.61 -7.40
C PRO A 108 -8.67 2.00 -6.11
N CYS A 109 -7.55 2.70 -6.26
CA CYS A 109 -6.81 3.29 -5.16
C CYS A 109 -6.20 4.63 -5.60
N CYS A 110 -6.02 5.53 -4.65
CA CYS A 110 -5.21 6.72 -4.83
C CYS A 110 -4.23 6.82 -3.68
N ASP A 111 -2.95 6.94 -4.00
CA ASP A 111 -1.89 7.07 -3.00
C ASP A 111 -1.30 8.47 -3.06
N VAL A 112 -1.03 9.06 -1.90
CA VAL A 112 -0.39 10.36 -1.77
C VAL A 112 0.86 10.19 -0.91
N PHE A 113 2.02 10.46 -1.51
CA PHE A 113 3.31 10.38 -0.85
C PHE A 113 3.89 11.78 -0.66
N GLU A 114 4.49 12.01 0.49
CA GLU A 114 5.35 13.15 0.78
C GLU A 114 6.76 12.65 1.05
N LEU A 115 7.74 13.17 0.31
CA LEU A 115 9.14 12.77 0.41
C LEU A 115 9.99 13.83 1.11
N VAL A 116 11.02 13.37 1.84
CA VAL A 116 12.09 14.19 2.41
C VAL A 116 13.40 13.42 2.20
N ASP A 117 14.42 14.08 1.64
CA ASP A 117 15.76 13.52 1.41
C ASP A 117 15.76 12.15 0.70
N GLY A 118 14.86 11.99 -0.27
CA GLY A 118 14.74 10.76 -1.07
C GLY A 118 14.04 9.60 -0.37
N LYS A 119 13.39 9.85 0.77
CA LYS A 119 12.63 8.86 1.55
C LYS A 119 11.19 9.30 1.79
N ILE A 120 10.30 8.34 2.01
CA ILE A 120 8.89 8.58 2.31
C ILE A 120 8.76 9.06 3.75
N LYS A 121 8.28 10.29 3.92
CA LYS A 121 7.94 10.87 5.21
C LYS A 121 6.48 10.58 5.58
N ARG A 122 5.58 10.64 4.60
CA ARG A 122 4.17 10.29 4.76
C ARG A 122 3.66 9.58 3.52
N PHE A 123 2.84 8.55 3.74
CA PHE A 123 2.11 7.84 2.71
C PHE A 123 0.65 7.69 3.17
N ASP A 124 -0.28 8.34 2.48
CA ASP A 124 -1.71 8.17 2.69
C ASP A 124 -2.30 7.37 1.53
N CYS A 125 -2.93 6.23 1.83
CA CYS A 125 -3.52 5.30 0.88
C CYS A 125 -5.05 5.39 0.95
N TYR A 126 -5.67 5.78 -0.15
CA TYR A 126 -7.12 5.86 -0.31
C TYR A 126 -7.59 4.68 -1.15
N ALA A 127 -7.51 3.47 -0.59
CA ALA A 127 -8.09 2.29 -1.19
C ALA A 127 -9.61 2.38 -1.15
N GLU A 128 -10.29 1.98 -2.23
CA GLU A 128 -11.75 1.91 -2.26
C GLU A 128 -12.23 0.68 -1.46
N GLY A 129 -12.17 0.78 -0.13
CA GLY A 129 -12.47 -0.30 0.81
C GLY A 129 -13.89 -0.87 0.63
N SER A 130 -14.85 -0.04 0.22
CA SER A 130 -16.22 -0.48 -0.11
C SER A 130 -16.26 -1.43 -1.31
N VAL A 131 -15.45 -1.16 -2.34
CA VAL A 131 -15.31 -2.00 -3.54
C VAL A 131 -14.60 -3.31 -3.18
N ILE A 132 -13.51 -3.22 -2.39
CA ILE A 132 -12.79 -4.40 -1.88
C ILE A 132 -13.75 -5.29 -1.10
N ALA A 133 -14.45 -4.73 -0.10
CA ALA A 133 -15.39 -5.48 0.73
C ALA A 133 -16.48 -6.17 -0.09
N ALA A 134 -17.10 -5.47 -1.05
CA ALA A 134 -18.10 -6.05 -1.94
C ALA A 134 -17.54 -7.19 -2.80
N GLN A 135 -16.36 -7.03 -3.39
CA GLN A 135 -15.74 -8.05 -4.23
C GLN A 135 -15.28 -9.28 -3.43
N LEU A 136 -14.89 -9.10 -2.17
CA LEU A 136 -14.61 -10.19 -1.24
C LEU A 136 -15.89 -10.79 -0.62
N GLY A 137 -17.05 -10.17 -0.81
CA GLY A 137 -18.34 -10.60 -0.25
C GLY A 137 -18.45 -10.42 1.25
N LEU A 138 -17.92 -9.32 1.76
CA LEU A 138 -17.99 -8.88 3.15
C LEU A 138 -19.09 -7.82 3.39
N ALA A 139 -19.77 -7.41 2.32
CA ALA A 139 -20.90 -6.49 2.30
C ALA A 139 -22.11 -7.13 1.63
#